data_AF-A0A2S6NI53-F1
#
_entry.id   AF-A0A2S6NI53-F1
#
_cell.length_a   1.000
_cell.length_b   1.000
_cell.length_c   1.000
_cell.angle_alpha   90.00
_cell.angle_beta   90.00
_cell.angle_gamma   90.00
#
_symmetry.space_group_name_H-M   'P 1'
#
loop_
_entity.id
_entity.type
_entity.pdbx_description
1 polymer ?
#
loop_
_entity_poly.entity_id
_entity_poly.type
_entity_poly.pdbx_seq_one_letter_code
_entity_poly.pdbx_strand_id
1 'polypeptide(L)'
;MGDVIGALIDGKPYIYRVQTGDTIELVAANLAQIIQSDRLALTQAASISLPGARSVVVRTVRDCPAVFESRRQEKDVRIICWCPSPSTRDSVAAAIDTSLNQANFLSLSDGTAARITYRNTASYDQAQNALLYRRDLIYGTEYPTVINIEQPSMIFGAAAVNGNLIYG
;
A
#
# COMPACT_ATOMS: atom_id res chain seq x y z
N MET A 1 4.81 -6.51 8.85
CA MET A 1 4.26 -7.74 9.46
C MET A 1 3.45 -8.45 8.39
N GLY A 2 3.56 -9.77 8.31
CA GLY A 2 3.14 -10.55 7.13
C GLY A 2 4.12 -11.66 6.79
N ASP A 3 5.25 -11.75 7.50
CA ASP A 3 6.20 -12.85 7.33
C ASP A 3 5.63 -14.16 7.86
N VAL A 4 5.74 -15.19 7.04
CA VAL A 4 5.36 -16.56 7.32
C VAL A 4 6.57 -17.43 7.07
N ILE A 5 6.91 -18.26 8.04
CA ILE A 5 7.95 -19.28 7.92
C ILE A 5 7.30 -20.66 7.91
N GLY A 6 7.88 -21.58 7.15
CA GLY A 6 7.41 -22.94 7.12
C GLY A 6 8.52 -23.93 6.84
N ALA A 7 8.37 -25.11 7.42
CA ALA A 7 9.23 -26.25 7.20
C ALA A 7 8.39 -27.43 6.69
N LEU A 8 8.76 -27.98 5.54
CA LEU A 8 8.24 -29.24 5.02
C LEU A 8 9.19 -30.34 5.44
N ILE A 9 8.75 -31.16 6.40
CA ILE A 9 9.58 -32.20 7.03
C ILE A 9 8.98 -33.55 6.68
N ASP A 10 9.74 -34.39 5.98
CA ASP A 10 9.30 -35.71 5.50
C ASP A 10 7.93 -35.69 4.79
N GLY A 11 7.66 -34.61 4.04
CA GLY A 11 6.41 -34.43 3.29
C GLY A 11 5.24 -33.82 4.08
N LYS A 12 5.42 -33.48 5.38
CA LYS A 12 4.41 -32.79 6.20
C LYS A 12 4.80 -31.32 6.45
N PRO A 13 3.94 -30.34 6.10
CA PRO A 13 4.24 -28.93 6.31
C PRO A 13 3.91 -28.48 7.73
N TYR A 14 4.79 -27.65 8.30
CA TYR A 14 4.60 -26.95 9.57
C TYR A 14 4.80 -25.46 9.30
N ILE A 15 3.84 -24.63 9.68
CA ILE A 15 3.78 -23.22 9.29
C ILE A 15 3.59 -22.37 10.54
N TYR A 16 4.38 -21.32 10.66
CA TYR A 16 4.24 -20.30 11.70
C TYR A 16 4.18 -18.91 11.09
N ARG A 17 3.17 -18.13 11.50
CA ARG A 17 3.01 -16.73 11.10
C ARG A 17 3.62 -15.84 12.18
N VAL A 18 4.60 -15.03 11.80
CA VAL A 18 5.34 -14.17 12.71
C VAL A 18 4.42 -13.09 13.29
N GLN A 19 4.44 -12.96 14.61
CA GLN A 19 3.61 -12.03 15.37
C GLN A 19 4.36 -10.74 15.69
N THR A 20 3.60 -9.70 16.05
CA THR A 20 4.17 -8.46 16.56
C THR A 20 4.96 -8.72 17.85
N GLY A 21 6.23 -8.34 17.85
CA GLY A 21 7.10 -8.50 19.02
C GLY A 21 7.87 -9.83 19.07
N ASP A 22 7.69 -10.72 18.09
CA ASP A 22 8.52 -11.91 17.96
C ASP A 22 9.99 -11.52 17.72
N THR A 23 10.90 -12.11 18.50
CA THR A 23 12.33 -12.18 18.17
C THR A 23 12.59 -13.44 17.34
N ILE A 24 13.76 -13.54 16.71
CA ILE A 24 14.12 -14.73 15.91
C ILE A 24 14.13 -16.02 16.75
N GLU A 25 14.48 -15.92 18.03
CA GLU A 25 14.44 -17.03 18.99
C GLU A 25 13.01 -17.44 19.32
N LEU A 26 12.09 -16.47 19.48
CA LEU A 26 10.67 -16.75 19.70
C LEU A 26 10.03 -17.40 18.47
N VAL A 27 10.37 -16.93 17.26
CA VAL A 27 9.94 -17.57 16.01
C VAL A 27 10.40 -19.03 15.94
N ALA A 28 11.68 -19.29 16.23
CA ALA A 28 12.23 -20.65 16.24
C ALA A 28 11.55 -21.53 17.31
N ALA A 29 11.33 -21.00 18.51
CA ALA A 29 10.65 -21.70 19.59
C ALA A 29 9.21 -22.07 19.22
N ASN A 30 8.44 -21.12 18.69
CA ASN A 30 7.04 -21.35 18.32
C ASN A 30 6.90 -22.32 17.14
N LEU A 31 7.77 -22.21 16.11
CA LEU A 31 7.78 -23.16 15.00
C LEU A 31 8.14 -24.58 15.47
N ALA A 32 9.12 -24.71 16.36
CA ALA A 32 9.49 -26.02 16.90
C ALA A 32 8.39 -26.63 17.77
N GLN A 33 7.67 -25.82 18.56
CA GLN A 33 6.52 -26.29 19.34
C GLN A 33 5.43 -26.87 18.42
N ILE A 34 5.20 -26.26 17.25
CA ILE A 34 4.28 -26.80 16.25
C ILE A 34 4.77 -28.15 15.71
N ILE A 35 6.07 -28.27 15.40
CA ILE A 35 6.69 -29.53 14.94
C ILE A 35 6.65 -30.62 16.03
N GLN A 36 6.80 -30.24 17.30
CA GLN A 36 6.77 -31.13 18.47
C GLN A 36 5.45 -31.87 18.67
N SER A 37 4.36 -31.40 18.04
CA SER A 37 3.08 -32.12 18.06
C SER A 37 3.14 -33.49 17.37
N ASP A 38 4.11 -33.69 16.46
CA ASP A 38 4.24 -34.92 15.66
C ASP A 38 5.59 -35.63 15.82
N ARG A 39 6.66 -34.89 16.12
CA ARG A 39 8.02 -35.45 16.17
C ARG A 39 8.94 -34.66 17.07
N LEU A 40 10.08 -35.25 17.44
CA LEU A 40 11.09 -34.55 18.21
C LEU A 40 11.69 -33.37 17.41
N ALA A 41 11.59 -32.17 17.96
CA ALA A 41 12.30 -30.98 17.51
C ALA A 41 12.95 -30.31 18.74
N LEU A 42 14.22 -29.93 18.63
CA LEU A 42 14.98 -29.31 19.72
C LEU A 42 15.36 -27.90 19.31
N THR A 43 15.03 -26.91 20.12
CA THR A 43 15.39 -25.51 19.88
C THR A 43 16.58 -25.10 20.72
N GLN A 44 17.53 -24.43 20.10
CA GLN A 44 18.63 -23.77 20.77
C GLN A 44 18.83 -22.39 20.15
N ALA A 45 18.49 -21.34 20.92
CA ALA A 45 18.41 -19.97 20.41
C ALA A 45 17.55 -19.90 19.13
N ALA A 46 18.12 -19.40 18.04
CA ALA A 46 17.44 -19.27 16.74
C ALA A 46 17.48 -20.54 15.86
N SER A 47 17.99 -21.66 16.38
CA SER A 47 18.19 -22.90 15.61
C SER A 47 17.23 -24.00 16.07
N ILE A 48 16.70 -24.77 15.11
CA ILE A 48 15.87 -25.96 15.34
C ILE A 48 16.60 -27.19 14.81
N SER A 49 16.86 -28.15 15.69
CA SER A 49 17.41 -29.46 15.36
C SER A 49 16.31 -30.50 15.29
N LEU A 50 16.32 -31.31 14.22
CA LEU A 50 15.27 -32.29 13.92
C LEU A 50 15.87 -33.71 13.81
N PRO A 51 16.13 -34.39 14.94
CA PRO A 51 16.67 -35.74 14.92
C PRO A 51 15.77 -36.70 14.11
N GLY A 52 16.39 -37.50 13.24
CA GLY A 52 15.69 -38.50 12.43
C GLY A 52 14.82 -37.94 11.29
N ALA A 53 14.92 -36.64 10.95
CA ALA A 53 14.32 -36.12 9.73
C ALA A 53 15.10 -36.62 8.51
N ARG A 54 14.39 -37.12 7.49
CA ARG A 54 15.00 -37.63 6.25
C ARG A 54 15.06 -36.55 5.18
N SER A 55 14.11 -35.62 5.19
CA SER A 55 14.03 -34.47 4.29
C SER A 55 13.50 -33.26 5.05
N VAL A 56 14.16 -32.11 4.84
CA VAL A 56 13.74 -30.82 5.40
C VAL A 56 13.86 -29.76 4.30
N VAL A 57 12.74 -29.12 3.99
CA VAL A 57 12.71 -27.95 3.10
C VAL A 57 12.13 -26.78 3.89
N VAL A 58 12.87 -25.68 3.98
CA VAL A 58 12.42 -24.48 4.69
C VAL A 58 12.14 -23.39 3.67
N ARG A 59 11.04 -22.68 3.86
CA ARG A 59 10.67 -21.51 3.07
C ARG A 59 10.23 -20.38 3.99
N THR A 60 10.43 -19.17 3.50
CA THR A 60 9.83 -17.97 4.06
C THR A 60 9.09 -17.25 2.96
N VAL A 61 7.96 -16.67 3.31
CA VAL A 61 7.19 -15.83 2.41
C VAL A 61 6.67 -14.64 3.19
N ARG A 62 6.47 -13.53 2.51
CA ARG A 62 5.89 -12.32 3.07
C ARG A 62 4.59 -12.06 2.35
N ASP A 63 3.53 -11.75 3.10
CA ASP A 63 2.32 -11.19 2.51
C ASP A 63 2.68 -9.91 1.76
N CYS A 64 2.25 -9.82 0.50
CA CYS A 64 2.51 -8.64 -0.31
C CYS A 64 1.27 -7.75 -0.24
N PRO A 65 1.39 -6.49 0.21
CA PRO A 65 0.29 -5.56 0.14
C PRO A 65 -0.01 -5.30 -1.34
N ALA A 66 -1.22 -5.61 -1.76
CA ALA A 66 -1.74 -5.26 -3.07
C ALA A 66 -2.63 -4.03 -2.93
N VAL A 67 -2.52 -3.11 -3.88
CA VAL A 67 -3.37 -1.93 -3.96
C VAL A 67 -4.35 -2.14 -5.10
N PHE A 68 -5.64 -2.01 -4.81
CA PHE A 68 -6.70 -2.05 -5.82
C PHE A 68 -7.42 -0.72 -5.88
N GLU A 69 -7.62 -0.21 -7.10
CA GLU A 69 -8.46 0.95 -7.32
C GLU A 69 -9.94 0.56 -7.26
N SER A 70 -10.61 0.95 -6.18
CA SER A 70 -12.03 0.69 -5.97
C SER A 70 -12.91 1.62 -6.82
N ARG A 71 -12.46 2.85 -7.05
CA ARG A 71 -13.21 3.86 -7.78
C ARG A 71 -12.32 4.95 -8.34
N ARG A 72 -12.63 5.44 -9.54
CA ARG A 72 -12.12 6.72 -10.04
C ARG A 72 -13.07 7.85 -9.66
N GLN A 73 -12.55 8.88 -9.00
CA GLN A 73 -13.31 10.07 -8.63
C GLN A 73 -12.83 11.28 -9.41
N GLU A 74 -13.77 12.18 -9.70
CA GLU A 74 -13.47 13.47 -10.29
C GLU A 74 -14.12 14.56 -9.42
N LYS A 75 -13.34 15.60 -9.12
CA LYS A 75 -13.83 16.78 -8.38
C LYS A 75 -13.24 18.06 -8.94
N ASP A 76 -14.10 19.06 -9.07
CA ASP A 76 -13.65 20.41 -9.38
C ASP A 76 -13.17 21.12 -8.11
N VAL A 77 -11.94 21.61 -8.15
CA VAL A 77 -11.35 22.49 -7.14
C VAL A 77 -11.36 23.91 -7.67
N ARG A 78 -11.92 24.83 -6.87
CA ARG A 78 -11.93 26.25 -7.19
C ARG A 78 -10.94 27.00 -6.31
N ILE A 79 -10.00 27.68 -6.96
CA ILE A 79 -9.05 28.59 -6.32
C ILE A 79 -9.54 30.02 -6.56
N ILE A 80 -9.80 30.76 -5.48
CA ILE A 80 -10.33 32.12 -5.54
C ILE A 80 -9.26 33.09 -5.08
N CYS A 81 -8.85 33.99 -5.96
CA CYS A 81 -7.91 35.06 -5.68
C CYS A 81 -8.68 36.38 -5.51
N TRP A 82 -8.58 36.99 -4.33
CA TRP A 82 -9.06 38.35 -4.07
C TRP A 82 -7.87 39.29 -4.03
N CYS A 83 -7.91 40.36 -4.83
CA CYS A 83 -6.77 41.26 -5.02
C CYS A 83 -7.20 42.74 -5.03
N PRO A 84 -6.31 43.66 -4.62
CA PRO A 84 -6.61 45.09 -4.51
C PRO A 84 -6.58 45.83 -5.85
N SER A 85 -6.04 45.22 -6.91
CA SER A 85 -5.98 45.78 -8.25
C SER A 85 -6.13 44.69 -9.33
N PRO A 86 -6.56 45.05 -10.56
CA PRO A 86 -6.63 44.12 -11.67
C PRO A 86 -5.26 43.53 -12.05
N SER A 87 -4.20 44.35 -12.01
CA SER A 87 -2.84 43.91 -12.35
C SER A 87 -2.31 42.86 -11.39
N THR A 88 -2.54 43.04 -10.08
CA THR A 88 -2.16 42.06 -9.05
C THR A 88 -2.99 40.79 -9.15
N ARG A 89 -4.29 40.93 -9.46
CA ARG A 89 -5.18 39.78 -9.70
C ARG A 89 -4.65 38.90 -10.83
N ASP A 90 -4.27 39.52 -11.95
CA ASP A 90 -3.84 38.81 -13.14
C ASP A 90 -2.46 38.18 -12.96
N SER A 91 -1.53 38.86 -12.29
CA SER A 91 -0.20 38.29 -12.01
C SER A 91 -0.27 37.10 -11.05
N VAL A 92 -1.09 37.18 -9.99
CA VAL A 92 -1.27 36.09 -9.03
C VAL A 92 -1.94 34.88 -9.71
N ALA A 93 -3.02 35.11 -10.47
CA ALA A 93 -3.71 34.03 -11.17
C ALA A 93 -2.81 33.34 -12.21
N ALA A 94 -2.03 34.11 -12.97
CA ALA A 94 -1.08 33.57 -13.95
C ALA A 94 0.04 32.74 -13.28
N ALA A 95 0.55 33.18 -12.13
CA ALA A 95 1.55 32.43 -11.37
C ALA A 95 1.00 31.08 -10.88
N ILE A 96 -0.24 31.06 -10.38
CA ILE A 96 -0.92 29.83 -9.94
C ILE A 96 -1.14 28.89 -11.13
N ASP A 97 -1.67 29.41 -12.25
CA ASP A 97 -1.94 28.60 -13.43
C ASP A 97 -0.66 27.99 -14.02
N THR A 98 0.43 28.77 -14.09
CA THR A 98 1.73 28.29 -14.55
C THR A 98 2.24 27.14 -13.68
N SER A 99 2.12 27.26 -12.35
CA SER A 99 2.57 26.22 -11.42
C SER A 99 1.74 24.94 -11.55
N LEU A 100 0.41 25.05 -11.66
CA LEU A 100 -0.47 23.88 -11.76
C LEU A 100 -0.38 23.19 -13.12
N ASN A 101 -0.15 23.94 -14.21
CA ASN A 101 0.07 23.39 -15.54
C ASN A 101 1.36 22.54 -15.60
N GLN A 102 2.41 22.96 -14.89
CA GLN A 102 3.65 22.18 -14.79
C GLN A 102 3.49 20.92 -13.95
N ALA A 103 2.67 20.97 -12.88
CA ALA A 103 2.52 19.87 -11.95
C ALA A 103 1.93 18.61 -12.59
N ASN A 104 0.91 18.72 -13.47
CA ASN A 104 0.14 17.64 -14.14
C ASN A 104 -0.49 16.58 -13.20
N PHE A 105 0.24 16.12 -12.20
CA PHE A 105 -0.13 15.21 -11.13
C PHE A 105 0.27 15.79 -9.77
N LEU A 106 -0.63 15.70 -8.78
CA LEU A 106 -0.33 15.98 -7.38
C LEU A 106 -0.22 14.68 -6.60
N SER A 107 0.85 14.54 -5.82
CA SER A 107 0.96 13.43 -4.86
C SER A 107 -0.08 13.58 -3.75
N LEU A 108 -0.78 12.49 -3.46
CA LEU A 108 -1.73 12.38 -2.35
C LEU A 108 -1.07 11.71 -1.14
N SER A 109 -1.66 11.90 0.05
CA SER A 109 -1.12 11.35 1.30
C SER A 109 -1.16 9.82 1.38
N ASP A 110 -1.97 9.17 0.54
CA ASP A 110 -2.06 7.71 0.42
C ASP A 110 -1.03 7.12 -0.57
N GLY A 111 -0.13 7.96 -1.11
CA GLY A 111 0.90 7.55 -2.06
C GLY A 111 0.42 7.47 -3.51
N THR A 112 -0.87 7.70 -3.78
CA THR A 112 -1.39 7.81 -5.14
C THR A 112 -1.18 9.22 -5.70
N ALA A 113 -1.55 9.43 -6.96
CA ALA A 113 -1.44 10.72 -7.62
C ALA A 113 -2.79 11.15 -8.20
N ALA A 114 -3.12 12.44 -8.02
CA ALA A 114 -4.28 13.08 -8.61
C ALA A 114 -3.89 13.81 -9.89
N ARG A 115 -4.55 13.48 -11.01
CA ARG A 115 -4.36 14.21 -12.27
C ARG A 115 -5.13 15.51 -12.22
N ILE A 116 -4.46 16.62 -12.49
CA ILE A 116 -5.11 17.93 -12.57
C ILE A 116 -5.31 18.32 -14.03
N THR A 117 -6.46 18.89 -14.35
CA THR A 117 -6.76 19.47 -15.65
C THR A 117 -7.39 20.83 -15.49
N TYR A 118 -6.95 21.80 -16.30
CA TYR A 118 -7.62 23.10 -16.35
C TYR A 118 -9.04 22.95 -16.89
N ARG A 119 -10.01 23.59 -16.24
CA ARG A 119 -11.43 23.56 -16.65
C ARG A 119 -11.91 24.93 -17.11
N ASN A 120 -11.81 25.93 -16.25
CA ASN A 120 -12.38 27.24 -16.51
C ASN A 120 -11.72 28.33 -15.64
N THR A 121 -11.82 29.57 -16.09
CA THR A 121 -11.46 30.76 -15.33
C THR A 121 -12.58 31.78 -15.42
N ALA A 122 -12.95 32.39 -14.29
CA ALA A 122 -13.90 33.49 -14.24
C ALA A 122 -13.31 34.69 -13.51
N SER A 123 -13.61 35.89 -13.99
CA SER A 123 -13.22 37.16 -13.36
C SER A 123 -14.46 37.92 -12.91
N TYR A 124 -14.41 38.47 -11.69
CA TYR A 124 -15.49 39.25 -11.12
C TYR A 124 -14.94 40.58 -10.60
N ASP A 125 -15.24 41.66 -11.34
CA ASP A 125 -14.75 43.02 -11.04
C ASP A 125 -15.89 44.00 -10.70
N GLN A 126 -17.09 43.46 -10.42
CA GLN A 126 -18.28 44.25 -10.12
C GLN A 126 -18.12 45.11 -8.84
N ALA A 127 -17.16 44.76 -7.97
CA ALA A 127 -16.84 45.46 -6.73
C ALA A 127 -15.62 46.41 -6.85
N GLN A 128 -15.28 46.87 -8.06
CA GLN A 128 -14.15 47.79 -8.31
C GLN A 128 -14.17 49.05 -7.43
N ASN A 129 -15.36 49.57 -7.08
CA ASN A 129 -15.51 50.75 -6.22
C ASN A 129 -15.00 50.51 -4.78
N ALA A 130 -14.86 49.25 -4.37
CA ALA A 130 -14.30 48.83 -3.09
C ALA A 130 -12.85 48.31 -3.22
N LEU A 131 -12.19 48.55 -4.37
CA LEU A 131 -10.87 48.00 -4.70
C LEU A 131 -10.80 46.47 -4.58
N LEU A 132 -11.90 45.78 -4.90
CA LEU A 132 -12.00 44.33 -4.75
C LEU A 132 -12.15 43.67 -6.12
N TYR A 133 -11.08 43.00 -6.54
CA TYR A 133 -11.01 42.29 -7.81
C TYR A 133 -10.85 40.80 -7.54
N ARG A 134 -11.64 39.97 -8.24
CA ARG A 134 -11.67 38.54 -8.01
C ARG A 134 -11.36 37.75 -9.27
N ARG A 135 -10.57 36.70 -9.13
CA ARG A 135 -10.40 35.67 -10.15
C ARG A 135 -10.57 34.28 -9.57
N ASP A 136 -11.38 33.49 -10.24
CA ASP A 136 -11.63 32.09 -9.92
C ASP A 136 -10.94 31.24 -10.98
N LEU A 137 -10.04 30.35 -10.55
CA LEU A 137 -9.49 29.29 -11.37
C LEU A 137 -10.15 27.97 -10.97
N ILE A 138 -10.70 27.25 -11.93
CA ILE A 138 -11.34 25.95 -11.72
C ILE A 138 -10.48 24.88 -12.39
N TYR A 139 -10.05 23.91 -11.60
CA TYR A 139 -9.35 22.73 -12.06
C TYR A 139 -10.13 21.48 -11.73
N GLY A 140 -10.25 20.58 -12.70
CA GLY A 140 -10.76 19.24 -12.50
C GLY A 140 -9.64 18.35 -11.98
N THR A 141 -9.87 17.74 -10.84
CA THR A 141 -8.93 16.83 -10.18
C THR A 141 -9.51 15.41 -10.24
N GLU A 142 -8.85 14.55 -10.99
CA GLU A 142 -9.21 13.14 -11.13
C GLU A 142 -8.25 12.30 -10.27
N TYR A 143 -8.78 11.46 -9.38
CA TYR A 143 -7.93 10.66 -8.49
C TYR A 143 -8.56 9.29 -8.18
N PRO A 144 -7.73 8.24 -8.05
CA PRO A 144 -8.19 6.93 -7.64
C PRO A 144 -8.53 6.93 -6.15
N THR A 145 -9.53 6.14 -5.78
CA THR A 145 -9.76 5.70 -4.40
C THR A 145 -9.27 4.28 -4.30
N VAL A 146 -8.26 4.07 -3.47
CA VAL A 146 -7.61 2.78 -3.33
C VAL A 146 -8.00 2.07 -2.06
N ILE A 147 -8.02 0.74 -2.12
CA ILE A 147 -8.13 -0.15 -0.98
C ILE A 147 -6.87 -0.99 -0.94
N ASN A 148 -6.23 -1.04 0.22
CA ASN A 148 -5.11 -1.94 0.48
C ASN A 148 -5.66 -3.31 0.88
N ILE A 149 -5.19 -4.35 0.19
CA ILE A 149 -5.58 -5.73 0.45
C ILE A 149 -4.29 -6.51 0.70
N GLU A 150 -4.22 -7.21 1.82
CA GLU A 150 -3.15 -8.17 2.06
C GLU A 150 -3.48 -9.44 1.28
N GLN A 151 -2.64 -9.79 0.30
CA GLN A 151 -2.82 -11.03 -0.45
C GLN A 151 -2.22 -12.20 0.34
N PRO A 152 -2.98 -13.30 0.52
CA PRO A 152 -2.48 -14.47 1.24
C PRO A 152 -1.32 -15.09 0.46
N SER A 153 -0.20 -15.25 1.13
CA SER A 153 0.97 -15.93 0.58
C SER A 153 0.85 -17.46 0.68
N MET A 154 1.22 -18.17 -0.39
CA MET A 154 1.35 -19.63 -0.40
C MET A 154 2.82 -20.01 -0.15
N ILE A 155 3.07 -20.82 0.88
CA ILE A 155 4.43 -21.24 1.25
C ILE A 155 4.81 -22.62 0.72
N PHE A 156 3.87 -23.56 0.73
CA PHE A 156 3.98 -24.88 0.10
C PHE A 156 2.76 -25.11 -0.77
N GLY A 157 2.98 -25.50 -2.02
CA GLY A 157 1.91 -25.91 -2.91
C GLY A 157 1.40 -27.27 -2.48
N ALA A 158 0.10 -27.51 -2.59
CA ALA A 158 -0.49 -28.83 -2.32
C ALA A 158 -1.21 -29.32 -3.58
N ALA A 159 -0.91 -30.53 -4.01
CA ALA A 159 -1.63 -31.24 -5.06
C ALA A 159 -2.24 -32.51 -4.47
N ALA A 160 -3.52 -32.77 -4.76
CA ALA A 160 -4.15 -34.03 -4.41
C ALA A 160 -3.99 -35.01 -5.58
N VAL A 161 -3.28 -36.11 -5.36
CA VAL A 161 -3.18 -37.22 -6.32
C VAL A 161 -3.87 -38.43 -5.70
N ASN A 162 -4.97 -38.88 -6.30
CA ASN A 162 -5.77 -40.01 -5.80
C ASN A 162 -6.19 -39.89 -4.32
N GLY A 163 -6.48 -38.67 -3.86
CA GLY A 163 -6.87 -38.40 -2.46
C GLY A 163 -5.71 -38.21 -1.48
N ASN A 164 -4.45 -38.46 -1.91
CA ASN A 164 -3.27 -38.14 -1.10
C ASN A 164 -2.77 -36.73 -1.42
N LEU A 165 -2.63 -35.91 -0.36
CA LEU A 165 -2.02 -34.59 -0.46
C LEU A 165 -0.50 -34.72 -0.57
N ILE A 166 0.06 -34.20 -1.66
CA ILE A 166 1.49 -34.08 -1.90
C ILE A 166 1.85 -32.60 -1.87
N TYR A 167 2.84 -32.24 -1.06
CA TYR A 167 3.31 -30.86 -0.93
C TYR A 167 4.59 -30.64 -1.74
N GLY A 168 4.68 -29.47 -2.37
CA GLY A 168 5.79 -29.03 -3.23
C GLY A 168 6.27 -27.62 -2.95
#